data_AF-A0A954TYF5-F1
#
_entry.id   AF-A0A954TYF5-F1
#
_cell.length_a   1.000
_cell.length_b   1.000
_cell.length_c   1.000
_cell.angle_alpha   90.00
_cell.angle_beta   90.00
_cell.angle_gamma   90.00
#
_symmetry.space_group_name_H-M   'P 1'
#
loop_
_entity.id
_entity.type
_entity.pdbx_description
1 polymer ?
#
loop_
_entity_poly.entity_id
_entity_poly.type
_entity_poly.pdbx_seq_one_letter_code
_entity_poly.pdbx_strand_id
1 'polypeptide(L)'
;MARMNRQRRKLTKLGQRISGTEKRSTLAAISRRAQVETLEPRQLLAGDPVISEFQAINATGLRDNDGEYSDWIEIRNPGTTAQDLGGWYLTDTKSNLKLWKFPAGTNINAGGQIVVFASGKDTVYDVGGKSELHTNFKLAGDGEFLALVKPDGIATTSKFDPYPAQVEDQSYGVATQRKTIDLIADSAAVKALVPRNSSLGESWTQATFDDSAWLSGTQGVGYETLLPGYTVSEPFDALDTDTWTVDIPNGGTGTVAIDAGDLVIDVPSGQRATGDDRGIAPIVYRAMPDPQPADFELITQVTIGGSNRGVAGLVVYDNATGLPAITMEYASRSRFQLTANGQRIGSQTLSAQNSYYLRLTRNSETRTWTGYFKIAETDEWTMVAEAVDGGDNVPFIQDARVGVYGATPTSTMNARFSNFDLIVNDQKPVYGPLIGLDVGTQLKNINGSAYVRIPFTLDQAPSTIDELTMTAQYDDGFRAFINGVEVNA
;
A
#
# COMPACT_ATOMS: atom_id res chain seq x y z
N MET A 1 -63.56 32.55 4.27
CA MET A 1 -63.43 31.37 5.16
C MET A 1 -64.34 30.26 4.64
N ALA A 2 -63.85 29.04 4.46
CA ALA A 2 -64.66 27.82 4.37
C ALA A 2 -63.74 26.59 4.52
N ARG A 3 -64.20 25.55 5.23
CA ARG A 3 -63.55 24.24 5.35
C ARG A 3 -64.65 23.17 5.22
N MET A 4 -64.26 21.89 5.21
CA MET A 4 -65.14 20.70 5.06
C MET A 4 -65.68 20.47 3.62
N ASN A 5 -65.89 19.22 3.15
CA ASN A 5 -65.81 17.94 3.87
C ASN A 5 -65.39 16.72 2.99
N ARG A 6 -64.94 15.66 3.70
CA ARG A 6 -65.14 14.19 3.53
C ARG A 6 -65.77 13.63 2.22
N GLN A 7 -65.49 12.40 1.74
CA GLN A 7 -64.44 11.37 1.97
C GLN A 7 -64.71 10.17 1.01
N ARG A 8 -63.73 9.24 0.81
CA ARG A 8 -63.88 7.84 0.30
C ARG A 8 -64.21 7.64 -1.21
N ARG A 9 -63.89 6.52 -1.90
CA ARG A 9 -62.85 5.43 -1.80
C ARG A 9 -63.03 4.46 -3.02
N LYS A 10 -61.97 3.77 -3.46
CA LYS A 10 -61.91 2.66 -4.47
C LYS A 10 -62.03 3.06 -5.97
N LEU A 11 -61.66 2.24 -6.97
CA LEU A 11 -60.53 1.28 -7.24
C LEU A 11 -60.93 0.21 -8.31
N THR A 12 -60.49 0.39 -9.56
CA THR A 12 -60.36 -0.62 -10.66
C THR A 12 -59.48 0.06 -11.74
N LYS A 13 -58.39 -0.52 -12.29
CA LYS A 13 -58.24 -1.66 -13.24
C LYS A 13 -59.16 -1.52 -14.47
N LEU A 14 -58.76 -1.66 -15.74
CA LEU A 14 -57.49 -1.98 -16.45
C LEU A 14 -57.58 -1.28 -17.85
N GLY A 15 -56.64 -1.29 -18.82
CA GLY A 15 -55.33 -1.94 -19.03
C GLY A 15 -54.76 -1.57 -20.44
N GLN A 16 -53.65 -2.19 -20.88
CA GLN A 16 -52.96 -2.01 -22.20
C GLN A 16 -52.36 -0.58 -22.45
N ARG A 17 -51.04 -0.29 -22.57
CA ARG A 17 -49.74 -0.99 -22.74
C ARG A 17 -49.19 -0.93 -24.19
N ILE A 18 -47.85 -0.81 -24.29
CA ILE A 18 -46.97 -0.75 -25.50
C ILE A 18 -46.86 0.67 -26.08
N SER A 19 -45.67 1.27 -26.34
CA SER A 19 -44.30 0.99 -25.85
C SER A 19 -43.34 2.15 -26.16
N GLY A 20 -42.33 2.40 -25.30
CA GLY A 20 -41.19 3.30 -25.55
C GLY A 20 -40.25 3.34 -24.34
N THR A 21 -38.93 3.31 -24.53
CA THR A 21 -37.97 3.00 -23.44
C THR A 21 -36.94 4.12 -23.23
N GLU A 22 -37.00 4.78 -22.08
CA GLU A 22 -35.92 5.66 -21.59
C GLU A 22 -35.48 5.25 -20.18
N LYS A 23 -34.17 5.05 -19.99
CA LYS A 23 -33.57 4.79 -18.67
C LYS A 23 -33.27 6.12 -17.97
N ARG A 24 -34.04 6.47 -16.93
CA ARG A 24 -33.65 7.54 -15.99
C ARG A 24 -32.66 7.00 -14.97
N SER A 25 -31.41 7.43 -15.05
CA SER A 25 -30.38 7.17 -14.03
C SER A 25 -30.62 8.06 -12.79
N THR A 26 -31.20 7.51 -11.74
CA THR A 26 -31.28 8.19 -10.44
C THR A 26 -29.90 8.22 -9.78
N LEU A 27 -29.39 9.43 -9.52
CA LEU A 27 -28.18 9.64 -8.72
C LEU A 27 -28.41 9.13 -7.29
N ALA A 28 -27.86 7.96 -6.97
CA ALA A 28 -27.76 7.49 -5.60
C ALA A 28 -26.64 8.27 -4.90
N ALA A 29 -27.00 9.12 -3.93
CA ALA A 29 -26.01 9.78 -3.10
C ALA A 29 -25.22 8.72 -2.32
N ILE A 30 -23.90 8.63 -2.57
CA ILE A 30 -23.01 7.71 -1.85
C ILE A 30 -22.80 8.28 -0.45
N SER A 31 -23.76 8.01 0.43
CA SER A 31 -23.54 8.07 1.86
C SER A 31 -22.49 7.01 2.20
N ARG A 32 -21.23 7.44 2.37
CA ARG A 32 -20.24 6.67 3.10
C ARG A 32 -20.72 6.55 4.55
N ARG A 33 -21.66 5.63 4.80
CA ARG A 33 -21.77 5.01 6.13
C ARG A 33 -20.38 4.50 6.45
N ALA A 34 -19.84 4.88 7.60
CA ALA A 34 -18.73 4.14 8.17
C ALA A 34 -19.20 2.68 8.26
N GLN A 35 -18.54 1.79 7.53
CA GLN A 35 -18.57 0.40 7.92
C GLN A 35 -17.75 0.36 9.22
N VAL A 36 -18.46 0.46 10.33
CA VAL A 36 -18.01 -0.21 11.54
C VAL A 36 -17.95 -1.67 11.14
N GLU A 37 -16.75 -2.17 10.88
CA GLU A 37 -16.54 -3.61 10.82
C GLU A 37 -17.10 -4.16 12.12
N THR A 38 -18.07 -5.06 11.99
CA THR A 38 -18.41 -5.92 13.12
C THR A 38 -17.14 -6.73 13.35
N LEU A 39 -16.34 -6.33 14.35
CA LEU A 39 -15.19 -7.09 14.80
C LEU A 39 -15.60 -8.55 14.86
N GLU A 40 -14.80 -9.45 14.26
CA GLU A 40 -14.95 -10.90 14.43
C GLU A 40 -15.32 -11.16 15.88
N PRO A 41 -16.50 -11.75 16.14
CA PRO A 41 -17.19 -11.58 17.41
C PRO A 41 -16.29 -12.11 18.50
N ARG A 42 -15.68 -11.18 19.27
CA ARG A 42 -14.61 -11.48 20.23
C ARG A 42 -15.04 -12.68 21.06
N GLN A 43 -14.51 -13.85 20.73
CA GLN A 43 -14.82 -15.05 21.45
C GLN A 43 -14.06 -14.94 22.76
N LEU A 44 -14.74 -14.32 23.74
CA LEU A 44 -14.24 -14.20 25.09
C LEU A 44 -13.79 -15.59 25.53
N LEU A 45 -12.57 -15.68 26.05
CA LEU A 45 -12.05 -16.86 26.77
C LEU A 45 -12.76 -17.01 28.13
N ALA A 46 -14.11 -16.96 28.11
CA ALA A 46 -15.00 -16.91 29.26
C ALA A 46 -15.31 -18.32 29.77
N GLY A 47 -14.28 -19.01 30.24
CA GLY A 47 -14.41 -20.23 31.05
C GLY A 47 -14.81 -21.52 30.32
N ASP A 48 -15.56 -21.44 29.22
CA ASP A 48 -15.89 -22.59 28.39
C ASP A 48 -14.61 -23.24 27.82
N PRO A 49 -14.46 -24.59 27.92
CA PRO A 49 -13.39 -25.30 27.23
C PRO A 49 -13.46 -25.17 25.71
N VAL A 50 -12.28 -25.22 25.11
CA VAL A 50 -12.05 -25.09 23.66
C VAL A 50 -11.15 -26.23 23.17
N ILE A 51 -11.27 -26.58 21.89
CA ILE A 51 -10.20 -27.31 21.20
C ILE A 51 -9.02 -26.33 21.11
N SER A 52 -7.91 -26.66 21.79
CA SER A 52 -6.67 -25.88 21.74
C SER A 52 -5.80 -26.32 20.58
N GLU A 53 -5.73 -27.61 20.32
CA GLU A 53 -4.82 -28.26 19.37
C GLU A 53 -5.40 -29.59 18.92
N PHE A 54 -5.01 -30.07 17.74
CA PHE A 54 -5.28 -31.43 17.26
C PHE A 54 -4.24 -31.83 16.20
N GLN A 55 -4.18 -33.11 15.86
CA GLN A 55 -3.27 -33.65 14.84
C GLN A 55 -3.95 -34.79 14.08
N ALA A 56 -4.18 -34.59 12.78
CA ALA A 56 -4.86 -35.54 11.88
C ALA A 56 -3.90 -36.46 11.09
N ILE A 57 -2.59 -36.30 11.26
CA ILE A 57 -1.57 -37.19 10.69
C ILE A 57 -0.48 -37.41 11.74
N ASN A 58 -0.58 -38.52 12.48
CA ASN A 58 0.33 -38.90 13.57
C ASN A 58 1.13 -40.14 13.17
N ALA A 59 2.46 -40.02 13.15
CA ALA A 59 3.37 -41.07 12.67
C ALA A 59 4.51 -41.37 13.64
N THR A 60 4.99 -40.37 14.40
CA THR A 60 6.04 -40.56 15.41
C THR A 60 5.72 -39.96 16.79
N GLY A 61 4.68 -39.12 16.90
CA GLY A 61 4.31 -38.33 18.09
C GLY A 61 3.67 -39.10 19.25
N LEU A 62 2.42 -38.79 19.59
CA LEU A 62 1.72 -39.40 20.73
C LEU A 62 1.24 -40.82 20.39
N ARG A 63 1.43 -41.78 21.31
CA ARG A 63 0.85 -43.12 21.20
C ARG A 63 -0.32 -43.27 22.17
N ASP A 64 -1.33 -44.02 21.76
CA ASP A 64 -2.38 -44.52 22.65
C ASP A 64 -1.94 -45.78 23.44
N ASN A 65 -2.79 -46.25 24.35
CA ASN A 65 -2.57 -47.43 25.18
C ASN A 65 -2.38 -48.74 24.40
N ASP A 66 -2.92 -48.83 23.18
CA ASP A 66 -2.68 -49.98 22.28
C ASP A 66 -1.31 -49.87 21.57
N GLY A 67 -0.61 -48.74 21.75
CA GLY A 67 0.69 -48.43 21.17
C GLY A 67 0.60 -47.79 19.78
N GLU A 68 -0.60 -47.44 19.31
CA GLU A 68 -0.84 -46.90 17.98
C GLU A 68 -0.69 -45.38 17.95
N TYR A 69 -0.21 -44.86 16.82
CA TYR A 69 -0.20 -43.42 16.54
C TYR A 69 -1.58 -42.97 16.04
N SER A 70 -2.56 -42.97 16.94
CA SER A 70 -3.90 -42.48 16.66
C SER A 70 -3.91 -40.95 16.51
N ASP A 71 -4.75 -40.44 15.60
CA ASP A 71 -5.08 -39.01 15.50
C ASP A 71 -5.59 -38.51 16.87
N TRP A 72 -5.34 -37.25 17.22
CA TRP A 72 -5.69 -36.74 18.56
C TRP A 72 -6.18 -35.30 18.57
N ILE A 73 -6.96 -34.96 19.59
CA ILE A 73 -7.60 -33.67 19.83
C ILE A 73 -7.33 -33.27 21.28
N GLU A 74 -6.69 -32.12 21.51
CA GLU A 74 -6.57 -31.52 22.84
C GLU A 74 -7.75 -30.59 23.14
N ILE A 75 -8.38 -30.80 24.28
CA ILE A 75 -9.38 -29.90 24.86
C ILE A 75 -8.78 -29.19 26.07
N ARG A 76 -8.72 -27.86 26.02
CA ARG A 76 -8.21 -27.01 27.11
C ARG A 76 -9.32 -26.23 27.78
N ASN A 77 -9.28 -26.16 29.10
CA ASN A 77 -10.12 -25.31 29.94
C ASN A 77 -9.39 -23.97 30.20
N PRO A 78 -9.76 -22.85 29.55
CA PRO A 78 -9.16 -21.54 29.81
C PRO A 78 -9.68 -20.89 31.10
N GLY A 79 -10.68 -21.48 31.76
CA GLY A 79 -11.32 -20.95 32.96
C GLY A 79 -10.49 -21.08 34.24
N THR A 80 -10.86 -20.27 35.23
CA THR A 80 -10.27 -20.26 36.58
C THR A 80 -10.89 -21.29 37.54
N THR A 81 -11.83 -22.09 37.06
CA THR A 81 -12.50 -23.19 37.78
C THR A 81 -12.41 -24.48 36.99
N ALA A 82 -12.43 -25.64 37.67
CA ALA A 82 -12.56 -26.93 36.98
C ALA A 82 -13.92 -27.05 36.27
N GLN A 83 -13.95 -27.78 35.15
CA GLN A 83 -15.14 -28.00 34.32
C GLN A 83 -15.34 -29.50 34.06
N ASP A 84 -16.55 -29.99 34.30
CA ASP A 84 -16.97 -31.33 33.86
C ASP A 84 -17.43 -31.27 32.39
N LEU A 85 -16.78 -32.05 31.53
CA LEU A 85 -17.19 -32.28 30.15
C LEU A 85 -18.25 -33.38 30.01
N GLY A 86 -18.67 -34.01 31.11
CA GLY A 86 -19.71 -35.04 31.13
C GLY A 86 -20.95 -34.66 30.29
N GLY A 87 -21.09 -35.34 29.15
CA GLY A 87 -22.20 -35.13 28.22
C GLY A 87 -22.10 -33.96 27.24
N TRP A 88 -20.95 -33.29 27.13
CA TRP A 88 -20.54 -32.53 25.94
C TRP A 88 -20.27 -33.47 24.76
N TYR A 89 -20.05 -32.94 23.56
CA TYR A 89 -19.84 -33.73 22.34
C TYR A 89 -18.63 -33.26 21.53
N LEU A 90 -18.00 -34.20 20.81
CA LEU A 90 -17.11 -33.93 19.68
C LEU A 90 -17.75 -34.41 18.38
N THR A 91 -17.36 -33.82 17.26
CA THR A 91 -17.81 -34.22 15.93
C THR A 91 -16.83 -33.80 14.83
N ASP A 92 -16.72 -34.62 13.79
CA ASP A 92 -16.08 -34.36 12.49
C ASP A 92 -17.05 -33.72 11.47
N THR A 93 -18.34 -33.61 11.80
CA THR A 93 -19.37 -33.33 10.79
C THR A 93 -20.48 -32.38 11.22
N LYS A 94 -20.77 -31.42 10.33
CA LYS A 94 -21.90 -30.49 10.43
C LYS A 94 -23.25 -31.20 10.43
N SER A 95 -23.35 -32.41 9.87
CA SER A 95 -24.62 -33.14 9.79
C SER A 95 -25.04 -33.74 11.14
N ASN A 96 -24.11 -33.90 12.08
CA ASN A 96 -24.36 -34.46 13.40
C ASN A 96 -23.46 -33.81 14.47
N LEU A 97 -23.95 -32.76 15.13
CA LEU A 97 -23.27 -32.09 16.24
C LEU A 97 -23.25 -32.90 17.56
N LYS A 98 -23.62 -34.19 17.53
CA LYS A 98 -23.69 -35.08 18.69
C LYS A 98 -23.04 -36.45 18.39
N LEU A 99 -22.02 -36.47 17.54
CA LEU A 99 -21.42 -37.69 16.99
C LEU A 99 -20.75 -38.57 18.06
N TRP A 100 -19.83 -37.99 18.82
CA TRP A 100 -19.24 -38.63 20.00
C TRP A 100 -19.59 -37.85 21.25
N LYS A 101 -19.77 -38.53 22.39
CA LYS A 101 -20.21 -37.92 23.66
C LYS A 101 -19.21 -38.19 24.77
N PHE A 102 -18.75 -37.14 25.44
CA PHE A 102 -17.84 -37.25 26.57
C PHE A 102 -18.44 -38.08 27.71
N PRO A 103 -17.71 -39.08 28.25
CA PRO A 103 -18.12 -39.85 29.42
C PRO A 103 -18.39 -38.96 30.63
N ALA A 104 -19.37 -39.35 31.45
CA ALA A 104 -19.71 -38.65 32.69
C ALA A 104 -18.52 -38.66 33.66
N GLY A 105 -18.19 -37.51 34.26
CA GLY A 105 -17.04 -37.37 35.14
C GLY A 105 -15.72 -37.03 34.43
N THR A 106 -15.73 -36.74 33.12
CA THR A 106 -14.55 -36.22 32.41
C THR A 106 -14.25 -34.79 32.85
N ASN A 107 -13.39 -34.60 33.85
CA ASN A 107 -13.11 -33.30 34.46
C ASN A 107 -11.79 -32.69 33.96
N ILE A 108 -11.81 -31.41 33.60
CA ILE A 108 -10.61 -30.61 33.30
C ILE A 108 -10.42 -29.53 34.36
N ASN A 109 -9.27 -29.54 35.03
CA ASN A 109 -8.90 -28.52 36.02
C ASN A 109 -8.77 -27.11 35.39
N ALA A 110 -8.86 -26.07 36.22
CA ALA A 110 -8.65 -24.68 35.82
C ALA A 110 -7.30 -24.51 35.08
N GLY A 111 -7.33 -23.90 33.89
CA GLY A 111 -6.15 -23.68 33.04
C GLY A 111 -5.54 -24.93 32.37
N GLY A 112 -6.03 -26.13 32.71
CA GLY A 112 -5.50 -27.42 32.25
C GLY A 112 -6.14 -27.95 30.97
N GLN A 113 -5.66 -29.10 30.50
CA GLN A 113 -6.07 -29.74 29.25
C GLN A 113 -6.20 -31.26 29.38
N ILE A 114 -6.88 -31.89 28.42
CA ILE A 114 -6.93 -33.35 28.20
C ILE A 114 -6.77 -33.66 26.71
N VAL A 115 -6.24 -34.84 26.40
CA VAL A 115 -6.17 -35.37 25.03
C VAL A 115 -7.27 -36.41 24.82
N VAL A 116 -7.86 -36.42 23.62
CA VAL A 116 -8.84 -37.41 23.15
C VAL A 116 -8.34 -37.96 21.81
N PHE A 117 -8.17 -39.28 21.70
CA PHE A 117 -7.74 -39.93 20.47
C PHE A 117 -8.92 -40.13 19.50
N ALA A 118 -8.87 -39.42 18.37
CA ALA A 118 -9.78 -39.63 17.24
C ALA A 118 -9.36 -40.89 16.47
N SER A 119 -9.69 -42.04 17.05
CA SER A 119 -9.16 -43.35 16.65
C SER A 119 -10.22 -44.28 16.04
N GLY A 120 -11.50 -43.91 16.10
CA GLY A 120 -12.63 -44.76 15.71
C GLY A 120 -12.98 -45.88 16.69
N LYS A 121 -12.28 -45.99 17.84
CA LYS A 121 -12.40 -47.11 18.78
C LYS A 121 -13.61 -47.02 19.73
N ASP A 122 -14.19 -45.83 19.94
CA ASP A 122 -15.31 -45.54 20.86
C ASP A 122 -15.16 -46.19 22.27
N THR A 123 -13.99 -45.99 22.88
CA THR A 123 -13.59 -46.68 24.12
C THR A 123 -12.96 -45.73 25.14
N VAL A 124 -12.78 -46.24 26.36
CA VAL A 124 -12.06 -45.56 27.45
C VAL A 124 -11.16 -46.57 28.15
N TYR A 125 -9.87 -46.27 28.23
CA TYR A 125 -8.89 -47.06 28.98
C TYR A 125 -8.54 -46.36 30.30
N ASP A 126 -8.28 -47.12 31.37
CA ASP A 126 -7.71 -46.59 32.62
C ASP A 126 -6.18 -46.76 32.60
N VAL A 127 -5.49 -45.68 32.24
CA VAL A 127 -4.03 -45.63 32.09
C VAL A 127 -3.42 -45.05 33.37
N GLY A 128 -3.41 -45.85 34.43
CA GLY A 128 -2.77 -45.52 35.70
C GLY A 128 -3.55 -44.55 36.59
N GLY A 129 -4.89 -44.66 36.63
CA GLY A 129 -5.77 -43.75 37.36
C GLY A 129 -6.21 -42.54 36.54
N LYS A 130 -6.18 -42.66 35.20
CA LYS A 130 -6.55 -41.60 34.25
C LYS A 130 -7.31 -42.22 33.07
N SER A 131 -8.42 -41.61 32.70
CA SER A 131 -9.17 -41.98 31.49
C SER A 131 -8.42 -41.52 30.24
N GLU A 132 -7.92 -42.48 29.45
CA GLU A 132 -7.58 -42.25 28.04
C GLU A 132 -8.87 -42.39 27.21
N LEU A 133 -9.18 -41.40 26.38
CA LEU A 133 -10.49 -41.24 25.75
C LEU A 133 -10.38 -41.43 24.23
N HIS A 134 -11.23 -42.27 23.65
CA HIS A 134 -11.26 -42.54 22.21
C HIS A 134 -12.62 -42.19 21.60
N THR A 135 -12.63 -41.41 20.52
CA THR A 135 -13.87 -41.13 19.78
C THR A 135 -14.31 -42.30 18.89
N ASN A 136 -15.53 -42.23 18.38
CA ASN A 136 -16.07 -43.14 17.36
C ASN A 136 -15.77 -42.71 15.92
N PHE A 137 -14.85 -41.75 15.72
CA PHE A 137 -14.43 -41.25 14.41
C PHE A 137 -12.90 -41.08 14.33
N LYS A 138 -12.40 -40.76 13.14
CA LYS A 138 -10.99 -40.42 12.86
C LYS A 138 -10.92 -39.05 12.20
N LEU A 139 -9.73 -38.44 12.14
CA LEU A 139 -9.54 -37.14 11.49
C LEU A 139 -9.06 -37.30 10.03
N ALA A 140 -9.60 -36.49 9.13
CA ALA A 140 -9.21 -36.45 7.73
C ALA A 140 -8.00 -35.53 7.50
N GLY A 141 -6.83 -36.12 7.22
CA GLY A 141 -5.58 -35.39 6.98
C GLY A 141 -5.61 -34.39 5.80
N ASP A 142 -6.58 -34.46 4.89
CA ASP A 142 -6.79 -33.49 3.81
C ASP A 142 -7.71 -32.30 4.18
N GLY A 143 -8.34 -32.32 5.36
CA GLY A 143 -9.05 -31.18 5.95
C GLY A 143 -10.59 -31.29 5.89
N GLU A 144 -11.23 -31.18 7.04
CA GLU A 144 -12.69 -31.36 7.22
C GLU A 144 -13.25 -30.45 8.33
N PHE A 145 -14.47 -30.70 8.82
CA PHE A 145 -15.03 -29.98 9.95
C PHE A 145 -14.57 -30.61 11.27
N LEU A 146 -14.41 -29.82 12.33
CA LEU A 146 -14.16 -30.34 13.68
C LEU A 146 -14.80 -29.39 14.70
N ALA A 147 -15.55 -29.89 15.67
CA ALA A 147 -16.16 -29.03 16.70
C ALA A 147 -16.32 -29.69 18.09
N LEU A 148 -16.17 -28.85 19.12
CA LEU A 148 -16.55 -29.13 20.51
C LEU A 148 -17.90 -28.46 20.81
N VAL A 149 -18.86 -29.25 21.31
CA VAL A 149 -20.27 -28.85 21.45
C VAL A 149 -20.75 -29.04 22.89
N LYS A 150 -21.48 -28.05 23.41
CA LYS A 150 -22.07 -28.06 24.76
C LYS A 150 -23.08 -29.20 24.95
N PRO A 151 -23.49 -29.53 26.19
CA PRO A 151 -24.47 -30.59 26.45
C PRO A 151 -25.86 -30.42 25.81
N ASP A 152 -26.23 -29.21 25.38
CA ASP A 152 -27.41 -28.99 24.53
C ASP A 152 -27.28 -29.66 23.15
N GLY A 153 -26.05 -29.93 22.69
CA GLY A 153 -25.67 -30.44 21.38
C GLY A 153 -26.11 -29.54 20.22
N ILE A 154 -26.07 -28.22 20.44
CA ILE A 154 -26.38 -27.16 19.46
C ILE A 154 -25.29 -26.09 19.49
N ALA A 155 -24.84 -25.66 20.69
CA ALA A 155 -23.86 -24.59 20.83
C ALA A 155 -22.42 -25.12 20.76
N THR A 156 -21.67 -24.71 19.74
CA THR A 156 -20.22 -24.99 19.61
C THR A 156 -19.39 -24.01 20.44
N THR A 157 -18.43 -24.48 21.24
CA THR A 157 -17.46 -23.62 21.96
C THR A 157 -16.13 -23.45 21.24
N SER A 158 -15.75 -24.40 20.39
CA SER A 158 -14.68 -24.25 19.42
C SER A 158 -15.04 -25.04 18.17
N LYS A 159 -14.66 -24.53 17.00
CA LYS A 159 -14.81 -25.26 15.74
C LYS A 159 -13.77 -24.83 14.70
N PHE A 160 -13.45 -25.76 13.80
CA PHE A 160 -12.74 -25.53 12.56
C PHE A 160 -13.65 -25.94 11.39
N ASP A 161 -13.69 -25.13 10.33
CA ASP A 161 -14.81 -25.15 9.38
C ASP A 161 -14.43 -24.67 7.96
N PRO A 162 -13.68 -25.48 7.18
CA PRO A 162 -12.94 -26.67 7.62
C PRO A 162 -11.61 -26.29 8.33
N TYR A 163 -10.89 -27.27 8.85
CA TYR A 163 -9.44 -27.15 9.06
C TYR A 163 -8.69 -27.41 7.73
N PRO A 164 -7.49 -26.82 7.52
CA PRO A 164 -6.71 -27.06 6.30
C PRO A 164 -6.09 -28.46 6.30
N ALA A 165 -5.64 -28.90 5.12
CA ALA A 165 -4.83 -30.12 4.98
C ALA A 165 -3.61 -30.08 5.92
N GLN A 166 -3.34 -31.22 6.53
CA GLN A 166 -2.34 -31.41 7.57
C GLN A 166 -1.02 -31.98 7.00
N VAL A 167 0.05 -31.85 7.79
CA VAL A 167 1.37 -32.40 7.50
C VAL A 167 1.68 -33.46 8.57
N GLU A 168 2.39 -34.51 8.18
CA GLU A 168 2.84 -35.58 9.08
C GLU A 168 3.62 -35.01 10.28
N ASP A 169 3.19 -35.38 11.49
CA ASP A 169 3.74 -34.90 12.77
C ASP A 169 3.75 -33.37 12.98
N GLN A 170 2.81 -32.65 12.33
CA GLN A 170 2.52 -31.24 12.62
C GLN A 170 1.07 -31.06 13.11
N SER A 171 0.92 -30.65 14.37
CA SER A 171 -0.36 -30.29 14.96
C SER A 171 -0.90 -28.95 14.42
N TYR A 172 -2.20 -28.72 14.59
CA TYR A 172 -2.89 -27.48 14.23
C TYR A 172 -3.78 -27.03 15.39
N GLY A 173 -3.81 -25.72 15.68
CA GLY A 173 -4.46 -25.22 16.89
C GLY A 173 -4.56 -23.71 17.01
N VAL A 174 -5.06 -23.26 18.16
CA VAL A 174 -5.17 -21.86 18.54
C VAL A 174 -4.07 -21.56 19.56
N ALA A 175 -3.02 -20.85 19.14
CA ALA A 175 -1.88 -20.51 19.99
C ALA A 175 -2.33 -19.74 21.25
N THR A 176 -2.36 -20.41 22.41
CA THR A 176 -2.94 -19.84 23.62
C THR A 176 -2.02 -18.87 24.37
N GLN A 177 -0.70 -18.93 24.11
CA GLN A 177 0.30 -17.90 24.44
C GLN A 177 1.41 -17.92 23.37
N ARG A 178 1.76 -16.78 22.78
CA ARG A 178 2.98 -16.61 21.95
C ARG A 178 3.94 -15.70 22.72
N LYS A 179 5.14 -16.21 23.05
CA LYS A 179 6.21 -15.43 23.68
C LYS A 179 7.23 -15.03 22.61
N THR A 180 7.01 -13.88 21.98
CA THR A 180 8.02 -13.27 21.11
C THR A 180 9.25 -12.87 21.96
N ILE A 181 10.45 -13.05 21.40
CA ILE A 181 11.72 -12.60 21.98
C ILE A 181 12.49 -11.93 20.85
N ASP A 182 12.79 -10.64 21.02
CA ASP A 182 13.53 -9.86 20.02
C ASP A 182 15.03 -10.19 20.13
N LEU A 183 15.50 -11.12 19.29
CA LEU A 183 16.90 -11.57 19.30
C LEU A 183 17.87 -10.51 18.78
N ILE A 184 17.38 -9.62 17.93
CA ILE A 184 18.12 -8.52 17.29
C ILE A 184 17.27 -7.25 17.44
N ALA A 185 17.80 -6.23 18.12
CA ALA A 185 17.15 -4.93 18.27
C ALA A 185 17.69 -3.90 17.26
N ASP A 186 16.95 -2.83 16.99
CA ASP A 186 17.26 -1.78 15.99
C ASP A 186 18.62 -1.08 16.17
N SER A 187 19.26 -1.23 17.34
CA SER A 187 20.60 -0.69 17.65
C SER A 187 21.65 -1.77 17.94
N ALA A 188 21.36 -3.03 17.63
CA ALA A 188 22.30 -4.14 17.80
C ALA A 188 23.60 -3.91 17.01
N ALA A 189 24.72 -4.38 17.56
CA ALA A 189 26.02 -4.24 16.95
C ALA A 189 26.10 -5.07 15.65
N VAL A 190 26.65 -4.47 14.59
CA VAL A 190 26.77 -5.10 13.27
C VAL A 190 28.21 -5.05 12.77
N LYS A 191 28.58 -6.09 12.03
CA LYS A 191 29.82 -6.20 11.27
C LYS A 191 29.52 -6.13 9.78
N ALA A 192 30.26 -5.32 9.04
CA ALA A 192 30.09 -5.18 7.59
C ALA A 192 31.42 -5.20 6.82
N LEU A 193 31.41 -5.84 5.65
CA LEU A 193 32.52 -5.81 4.70
C LEU A 193 31.99 -5.61 3.29
N VAL A 194 32.48 -4.57 2.62
CA VAL A 194 32.38 -4.48 1.16
C VAL A 194 33.53 -5.32 0.57
N PRO A 195 33.24 -6.45 -0.11
CA PRO A 195 34.28 -7.27 -0.71
C PRO A 195 34.99 -6.53 -1.86
N ARG A 196 36.22 -6.96 -2.16
CA ARG A 196 36.99 -6.51 -3.35
C ARG A 196 37.19 -7.61 -4.39
N ASN A 197 36.72 -8.81 -4.08
CA ASN A 197 36.74 -10.03 -4.90
C ASN A 197 35.83 -11.08 -4.22
N SER A 198 35.64 -12.25 -4.85
CA SER A 198 34.80 -13.33 -4.35
C SER A 198 35.48 -14.35 -3.42
N SER A 199 36.69 -14.08 -2.91
CA SER A 199 37.52 -15.12 -2.23
C SER A 199 36.95 -15.62 -0.88
N LEU A 200 35.94 -14.95 -0.32
CA LEU A 200 35.23 -15.40 0.88
C LEU A 200 34.15 -16.45 0.59
N GLY A 201 33.71 -16.60 -0.67
CA GLY A 201 32.64 -17.53 -1.05
C GLY A 201 31.44 -17.46 -0.09
N GLU A 202 31.18 -18.57 0.60
CA GLU A 202 30.19 -18.66 1.68
C GLU A 202 30.83 -18.95 3.06
N SER A 203 32.17 -18.90 3.20
CA SER A 203 32.82 -19.16 4.50
C SER A 203 32.50 -18.09 5.55
N TRP A 204 32.13 -16.88 5.12
CA TRP A 204 31.72 -15.78 5.98
C TRP A 204 30.35 -15.99 6.65
N THR A 205 29.55 -16.95 6.19
CA THR A 205 28.21 -17.26 6.74
C THR A 205 28.28 -18.13 8.00
N GLN A 206 29.44 -18.74 8.26
CA GLN A 206 29.65 -19.68 9.36
C GLN A 206 29.68 -18.97 10.72
N ALA A 207 29.15 -19.61 11.76
CA ALA A 207 29.15 -19.07 13.12
C ALA A 207 30.56 -18.71 13.63
N THR A 208 31.55 -19.55 13.30
CA THR A 208 32.95 -19.46 13.75
C THR A 208 33.85 -18.57 12.88
N PHE A 209 33.28 -17.83 11.92
CA PHE A 209 34.06 -16.95 11.05
C PHE A 209 34.56 -15.70 11.80
N ASP A 210 35.83 -15.33 11.58
CA ASP A 210 36.46 -14.14 12.19
C ASP A 210 36.16 -12.87 11.36
N ASP A 211 35.23 -12.06 11.88
CA ASP A 211 34.86 -10.74 11.35
C ASP A 211 35.52 -9.58 12.14
N SER A 212 36.53 -9.86 12.97
CA SER A 212 37.17 -8.83 13.82
C SER A 212 37.69 -7.64 13.01
N ALA A 213 38.24 -7.90 11.81
CA ALA A 213 38.75 -6.91 10.87
C ALA A 213 37.68 -6.19 10.00
N TRP A 214 36.38 -6.52 10.15
CA TRP A 214 35.28 -5.90 9.41
C TRP A 214 34.89 -4.54 10.03
N LEU A 215 34.27 -3.67 9.22
CA LEU A 215 33.68 -2.42 9.68
C LEU A 215 32.65 -2.72 10.77
N SER A 216 32.53 -1.83 11.75
CA SER A 216 31.75 -2.07 12.97
C SER A 216 30.88 -0.85 13.29
N GLY A 217 29.60 -1.07 13.59
CA GLY A 217 28.63 -0.02 13.93
C GLY A 217 27.38 -0.62 14.56
N THR A 218 26.25 0.07 14.45
CA THR A 218 24.92 -0.50 14.79
C THR A 218 24.14 -0.83 13.52
N GLN A 219 23.02 -1.55 13.64
CA GLN A 219 22.15 -1.92 12.52
C GLN A 219 21.79 -0.74 11.60
N GLY A 220 21.39 -1.09 10.37
CA GLY A 220 21.32 -0.15 9.25
C GLY A 220 22.69 0.00 8.60
N VAL A 221 23.10 -1.02 7.84
CA VAL A 221 24.33 -0.97 7.04
C VAL A 221 23.97 -0.46 5.65
N GLY A 222 24.51 0.69 5.27
CA GLY A 222 24.21 1.29 3.97
C GLY A 222 24.92 2.62 3.78
N TYR A 223 24.44 3.43 2.84
CA TYR A 223 24.77 4.84 2.74
C TYR A 223 23.65 5.56 2.02
N GLU A 224 23.50 6.85 2.30
CA GLU A 224 22.57 7.70 1.58
C GLU A 224 23.32 8.92 1.06
N THR A 225 22.96 9.41 -0.12
CA THR A 225 23.46 10.70 -0.63
C THR A 225 22.27 11.54 -0.98
N LEU A 226 21.93 12.47 -0.08
CA LEU A 226 20.98 13.52 -0.38
C LEU A 226 21.63 14.47 -1.39
N LEU A 227 21.02 14.61 -2.56
CA LEU A 227 21.34 15.72 -3.45
C LEU A 227 20.72 16.99 -2.87
N PRO A 228 21.49 18.09 -2.73
CA PRO A 228 20.94 19.37 -2.30
C PRO A 228 20.01 19.93 -3.37
N GLY A 229 18.99 20.64 -2.93
CA GLY A 229 18.06 21.34 -3.79
C GLY A 229 18.73 22.49 -4.55
N TYR A 230 18.12 22.87 -5.66
CA TYR A 230 18.56 23.99 -6.49
C TYR A 230 17.39 24.59 -7.27
N THR A 231 17.48 25.89 -7.56
CA THR A 231 16.54 26.59 -8.44
C THR A 231 17.25 26.98 -9.73
N VAL A 232 16.62 26.70 -10.87
CA VAL A 232 16.99 27.29 -12.16
C VAL A 232 15.94 28.32 -12.53
N SER A 233 16.24 29.58 -12.23
CA SER A 233 15.40 30.74 -12.57
C SER A 233 15.72 31.26 -13.96
N GLU A 234 14.67 31.51 -14.74
CA GLU A 234 14.71 32.21 -16.01
C GLU A 234 13.89 33.51 -15.87
N PRO A 235 14.52 34.71 -15.83
CA PRO A 235 13.81 35.98 -15.77
C PRO A 235 13.30 36.46 -17.14
N PHE A 236 13.66 35.80 -18.24
CA PHE A 236 13.29 36.17 -19.61
C PHE A 236 13.76 37.57 -20.09
N ASP A 237 14.78 38.17 -19.44
CA ASP A 237 15.50 39.36 -19.96
C ASP A 237 15.98 39.18 -21.42
N ALA A 238 16.33 37.93 -21.78
CA ALA A 238 16.53 37.46 -23.14
C ALA A 238 16.14 35.98 -23.22
N LEU A 239 15.70 35.48 -24.37
CA LEU A 239 15.43 34.05 -24.57
C LEU A 239 16.66 33.37 -25.20
N ASP A 240 17.40 32.59 -24.41
CA ASP A 240 18.47 31.75 -24.93
C ASP A 240 17.90 30.54 -25.69
N THR A 241 18.12 30.51 -27.00
CA THR A 241 17.64 29.45 -27.90
C THR A 241 18.47 28.16 -27.85
N ASP A 242 19.65 28.16 -27.22
CA ASP A 242 20.40 26.92 -26.97
C ASP A 242 19.81 26.16 -25.76
N THR A 243 19.21 26.87 -24.80
CA THR A 243 18.46 26.31 -23.66
C THR A 243 16.96 26.09 -23.95
N TRP A 244 16.32 27.02 -24.66
CA TRP A 244 14.86 27.05 -24.86
C TRP A 244 14.45 26.78 -26.31
N THR A 245 13.62 25.76 -26.50
CA THR A 245 12.94 25.47 -27.77
C THR A 245 11.64 26.26 -27.87
N VAL A 246 11.50 27.03 -28.95
CA VAL A 246 10.23 27.65 -29.36
C VAL A 246 9.56 26.74 -30.40
N ASP A 247 8.55 25.97 -29.97
CA ASP A 247 7.82 25.03 -30.81
C ASP A 247 6.50 25.64 -31.29
N ILE A 248 6.45 25.98 -32.59
CA ILE A 248 5.28 26.47 -33.32
C ILE A 248 5.07 25.53 -34.52
N PRO A 249 4.14 24.56 -34.43
CA PRO A 249 3.94 23.57 -35.49
C PRO A 249 3.48 24.17 -36.82
N ASN A 250 3.75 23.46 -37.92
CA ASN A 250 3.42 23.90 -39.28
C ASN A 250 1.93 24.30 -39.42
N GLY A 251 1.68 25.55 -39.83
CA GLY A 251 0.34 26.15 -39.91
C GLY A 251 -0.01 27.04 -38.72
N GLY A 252 0.77 27.01 -37.64
CA GLY A 252 0.74 28.01 -36.58
C GLY A 252 1.18 29.38 -37.08
N THR A 253 0.51 30.42 -36.58
CA THR A 253 0.84 31.83 -36.88
C THR A 253 0.94 32.68 -35.61
N GLY A 254 1.06 32.02 -34.45
CA GLY A 254 1.44 32.68 -33.21
C GLY A 254 2.91 33.11 -33.24
N THR A 255 3.28 33.98 -32.31
CA THR A 255 4.63 34.54 -32.20
C THR A 255 5.09 34.50 -30.76
N VAL A 256 6.40 34.29 -30.58
CA VAL A 256 7.08 34.33 -29.29
C VAL A 256 8.17 35.39 -29.37
N ALA A 257 8.24 36.27 -28.37
CA ALA A 257 9.22 37.34 -28.28
C ALA A 257 9.49 37.72 -26.83
N ILE A 258 10.61 38.40 -26.57
CA ILE A 258 10.80 39.13 -25.30
C ILE A 258 10.35 40.58 -25.50
N ASP A 259 9.55 41.10 -24.56
CA ASP A 259 9.14 42.51 -24.53
C ASP A 259 9.05 43.01 -23.09
N ALA A 260 9.77 44.10 -22.78
CA ALA A 260 9.88 44.71 -21.46
C ALA A 260 10.35 43.77 -20.32
N GLY A 261 11.00 42.65 -20.65
CA GLY A 261 11.43 41.61 -19.70
C GLY A 261 10.46 40.43 -19.57
N ASP A 262 9.26 40.51 -20.14
CA ASP A 262 8.35 39.37 -20.22
C ASP A 262 8.69 38.49 -21.44
N LEU A 263 8.63 37.17 -21.29
CA LEU A 263 8.36 36.27 -22.41
C LEU A 263 6.90 36.44 -22.83
N VAL A 264 6.68 36.91 -24.06
CA VAL A 264 5.36 37.16 -24.64
C VAL A 264 5.01 36.07 -25.63
N ILE A 265 3.89 35.38 -25.40
CA ILE A 265 3.28 34.45 -26.33
C ILE A 265 2.00 35.08 -26.88
N ASP A 266 2.03 35.43 -28.17
CA ASP A 266 0.90 35.95 -28.93
C ASP A 266 0.30 34.87 -29.84
N VAL A 267 -1.01 34.67 -29.73
CA VAL A 267 -1.73 33.57 -30.36
C VAL A 267 -3.01 34.08 -31.05
N PRO A 268 -3.02 34.11 -32.39
CA PRO A 268 -4.22 34.31 -33.21
C PRO A 268 -5.28 33.21 -33.04
N SER A 269 -6.51 33.53 -33.45
CA SER A 269 -7.68 32.66 -33.31
C SER A 269 -7.57 31.35 -34.09
N GLY A 270 -7.96 30.26 -33.43
CA GLY A 270 -8.04 28.91 -34.00
C GLY A 270 -6.88 27.99 -33.60
N GLN A 271 -5.85 28.52 -32.97
CA GLN A 271 -4.65 27.76 -32.59
C GLN A 271 -4.86 27.06 -31.24
N ARG A 272 -4.76 25.73 -31.25
CA ARG A 272 -4.86 24.86 -30.08
C ARG A 272 -3.55 24.12 -29.85
N ALA A 273 -3.37 23.66 -28.62
CA ALA A 273 -2.56 22.50 -28.26
C ALA A 273 -3.31 21.77 -27.13
N THR A 274 -3.46 20.46 -27.24
CA THR A 274 -4.11 19.58 -26.24
C THR A 274 -3.35 18.25 -26.18
N GLY A 275 -3.52 17.46 -25.13
CA GLY A 275 -2.81 16.18 -24.99
C GLY A 275 -3.35 15.02 -25.84
N ASP A 276 -4.33 15.30 -26.71
CA ASP A 276 -4.81 14.42 -27.78
C ASP A 276 -4.46 14.93 -29.19
N ASP A 277 -4.08 16.20 -29.33
CA ASP A 277 -3.63 16.85 -30.56
C ASP A 277 -2.65 17.99 -30.25
N ARG A 278 -1.38 17.84 -30.67
CA ARG A 278 -0.36 18.90 -30.55
C ARG A 278 -0.84 20.22 -31.14
N GLY A 279 -1.69 20.16 -32.18
CA GLY A 279 -2.26 21.32 -32.84
C GLY A 279 -1.19 22.22 -33.44
N ILE A 280 -1.38 23.54 -33.29
CA ILE A 280 -0.57 24.59 -33.94
C ILE A 280 -0.29 25.80 -33.03
N ALA A 281 -0.62 25.73 -31.75
CA ALA A 281 -0.34 26.82 -30.80
C ALA A 281 1.12 26.79 -30.31
N PRO A 282 1.74 27.95 -30.01
CA PRO A 282 3.10 28.00 -29.48
C PRO A 282 3.26 27.33 -28.12
N ILE A 283 4.34 26.57 -27.96
CA ILE A 283 4.88 26.13 -26.66
C ILE A 283 6.34 26.58 -26.60
N VAL A 284 6.78 27.08 -25.45
CA VAL A 284 8.19 27.41 -25.17
C VAL A 284 8.66 26.50 -24.04
N TYR A 285 9.55 25.57 -24.34
CA TYR A 285 10.00 24.54 -23.39
C TYR A 285 11.51 24.33 -23.42
N ARG A 286 12.03 23.73 -22.36
CA ARG A 286 13.43 23.33 -22.22
C ARG A 286 13.56 21.88 -21.77
N ALA A 287 14.76 21.32 -21.93
CA ALA A 287 15.12 20.06 -21.29
C ALA A 287 15.09 20.20 -19.76
N MET A 288 14.72 19.10 -19.09
CA MET A 288 15.02 18.93 -17.67
C MET A 288 16.55 18.86 -17.47
N PRO A 289 17.07 19.25 -16.30
CA PRO A 289 18.45 18.97 -15.92
C PRO A 289 18.79 17.47 -15.98
N ASP A 290 20.08 17.15 -16.13
CA ASP A 290 20.60 15.78 -16.09
C ASP A 290 21.41 15.56 -14.79
N PRO A 291 21.09 14.54 -13.95
CA PRO A 291 19.97 13.61 -14.07
C PRO A 291 18.61 14.28 -13.85
N GLN A 292 17.58 13.78 -14.54
CA GLN A 292 16.21 14.32 -14.40
C GLN A 292 15.71 14.16 -12.95
N PRO A 293 15.33 15.25 -12.26
CA PRO A 293 14.79 15.17 -10.91
C PRO A 293 13.41 14.51 -10.90
N ALA A 294 13.19 13.59 -9.96
CA ALA A 294 11.92 12.87 -9.82
C ALA A 294 10.82 13.74 -9.17
N ASP A 295 11.24 14.67 -8.31
CA ASP A 295 10.42 15.68 -7.61
C ASP A 295 10.85 17.08 -8.03
N PHE A 296 9.90 17.96 -8.33
CA PHE A 296 10.19 19.36 -8.68
C PHE A 296 8.94 20.24 -8.58
N GLU A 297 9.15 21.55 -8.50
CA GLU A 297 8.12 22.58 -8.63
C GLU A 297 8.44 23.48 -9.82
N LEU A 298 7.46 23.69 -10.70
CA LEU A 298 7.50 24.72 -11.74
C LEU A 298 6.71 25.93 -11.26
N ILE A 299 7.27 27.13 -11.34
CA ILE A 299 6.61 28.38 -10.97
C ILE A 299 6.73 29.40 -12.11
N THR A 300 5.66 30.16 -12.36
CA THR A 300 5.68 31.32 -13.26
C THR A 300 4.63 32.34 -12.82
N GLN A 301 4.92 33.62 -12.95
CA GLN A 301 3.91 34.68 -12.93
C GLN A 301 3.43 34.94 -14.36
N VAL A 302 2.14 34.71 -14.61
CA VAL A 302 1.49 34.91 -15.92
C VAL A 302 0.51 36.08 -15.87
N THR A 303 0.54 36.92 -16.90
CA THR A 303 -0.36 38.06 -17.08
C THR A 303 -1.11 37.96 -18.41
N ILE A 304 -2.43 38.15 -18.39
CA ILE A 304 -3.31 38.08 -19.58
C ILE A 304 -4.09 39.39 -19.77
N GLY A 305 -3.97 39.97 -20.97
CA GLY A 305 -4.64 41.21 -21.37
C GLY A 305 -6.18 41.17 -21.31
N GLY A 306 -6.79 42.32 -21.01
CA GLY A 306 -8.21 42.43 -20.63
C GLY A 306 -9.24 41.93 -21.66
N SER A 307 -8.91 41.96 -22.95
CA SER A 307 -9.72 41.52 -24.09
C SER A 307 -9.56 40.04 -24.45
N ASN A 308 -8.52 39.38 -23.94
CA ASN A 308 -8.04 38.10 -24.45
C ASN A 308 -8.90 36.93 -23.96
N ARG A 309 -8.99 35.88 -24.77
CA ARG A 309 -9.71 34.64 -24.42
C ARG A 309 -8.95 33.44 -24.95
N GLY A 310 -8.79 32.43 -24.10
CA GLY A 310 -7.97 31.25 -24.34
C GLY A 310 -7.46 30.69 -23.01
N VAL A 311 -6.35 29.98 -23.07
CA VAL A 311 -5.59 29.44 -21.92
C VAL A 311 -4.12 29.84 -22.07
N ALA A 312 -3.43 30.04 -20.94
CA ALA A 312 -1.97 30.17 -20.89
C ALA A 312 -1.47 29.72 -19.51
N GLY A 313 -0.25 29.21 -19.42
CA GLY A 313 0.30 28.75 -18.14
C GLY A 313 1.47 27.80 -18.29
N LEU A 314 1.68 26.97 -17.27
CA LEU A 314 2.75 25.97 -17.18
C LEU A 314 2.36 24.69 -17.95
N VAL A 315 3.36 24.06 -18.57
CA VAL A 315 3.21 22.77 -19.26
C VAL A 315 4.39 21.85 -18.96
N VAL A 316 4.06 20.58 -18.72
CA VAL A 316 4.98 19.45 -18.89
C VAL A 316 4.63 18.78 -20.22
N TYR A 317 5.58 18.80 -21.14
CA TYR A 317 5.47 18.28 -22.49
C TYR A 317 6.24 16.97 -22.58
N ASP A 318 5.62 15.91 -23.07
CA ASP A 318 6.29 14.63 -23.27
C ASP A 318 6.86 14.59 -24.69
N ASN A 319 8.17 14.72 -24.82
CA ASN A 319 8.86 14.79 -26.10
C ASN A 319 8.90 13.42 -26.83
N ALA A 320 8.61 12.32 -26.13
CA ALA A 320 8.45 10.99 -26.73
C ALA A 320 7.13 10.83 -27.51
N THR A 321 6.03 11.40 -27.01
CA THR A 321 4.73 11.41 -27.71
C THR A 321 4.49 12.69 -28.52
N GLY A 322 5.22 13.76 -28.23
CA GLY A 322 5.09 15.07 -28.88
C GLY A 322 3.91 15.90 -28.36
N LEU A 323 3.42 15.64 -27.14
CA LEU A 323 2.14 16.15 -26.62
C LEU A 323 2.25 16.83 -25.24
N PRO A 324 1.41 17.85 -24.94
CA PRO A 324 1.21 18.36 -23.59
C PRO A 324 0.64 17.28 -22.65
N ALA A 325 1.47 16.76 -21.75
CA ALA A 325 1.12 15.67 -20.85
C ALA A 325 0.35 16.17 -19.61
N ILE A 326 0.85 17.24 -18.97
CA ILE A 326 0.23 17.90 -17.82
C ILE A 326 0.26 19.41 -18.05
N THR A 327 -0.84 20.13 -17.77
CA THR A 327 -0.88 21.60 -17.83
C THR A 327 -1.50 22.20 -16.57
N MET A 328 -0.95 23.32 -16.10
CA MET A 328 -1.55 24.17 -15.07
C MET A 328 -1.85 25.54 -15.71
N GLU A 329 -3.13 25.76 -16.01
CA GLU A 329 -3.59 26.83 -16.90
C GLU A 329 -4.36 27.93 -16.17
N TYR A 330 -4.08 29.19 -16.53
CA TYR A 330 -4.93 30.35 -16.29
C TYR A 330 -5.74 30.64 -17.56
N ALA A 331 -7.06 30.76 -17.41
CA ALA A 331 -8.02 30.76 -18.51
C ALA A 331 -9.16 31.77 -18.31
N SER A 332 -9.64 32.36 -19.41
CA SER A 332 -10.80 33.26 -19.42
C SER A 332 -10.76 34.43 -18.40
N ARG A 333 -9.56 34.86 -18.00
CA ARG A 333 -9.29 35.86 -16.94
C ARG A 333 -9.81 35.54 -15.54
N SER A 334 -10.26 34.32 -15.26
CA SER A 334 -10.75 33.95 -13.91
C SER A 334 -10.66 32.49 -13.53
N ARG A 335 -10.48 31.55 -14.47
CA ARG A 335 -10.45 30.12 -14.20
C ARG A 335 -9.02 29.62 -14.13
N PHE A 336 -8.73 28.85 -13.10
CA PHE A 336 -7.49 28.08 -12.95
C PHE A 336 -7.85 26.62 -13.15
N GLN A 337 -7.08 25.87 -13.95
CA GLN A 337 -7.38 24.47 -14.21
C GLN A 337 -6.12 23.61 -14.34
N LEU A 338 -6.14 22.42 -13.75
CA LEU A 338 -5.15 21.37 -13.98
C LEU A 338 -5.71 20.42 -15.06
N THR A 339 -4.90 20.07 -16.06
CA THR A 339 -5.26 19.07 -17.07
C THR A 339 -4.19 18.00 -17.19
N ALA A 340 -4.61 16.78 -17.56
CA ALA A 340 -3.73 15.68 -17.95
C ALA A 340 -4.23 15.12 -19.29
N ASN A 341 -3.34 14.90 -20.26
CA ASN A 341 -3.67 14.63 -21.66
C ASN A 341 -4.76 15.58 -22.23
N GLY A 342 -4.71 16.88 -21.86
CA GLY A 342 -5.72 17.89 -22.22
C GLY A 342 -7.10 17.73 -21.56
N GLN A 343 -7.33 16.67 -20.78
CA GLN A 343 -8.56 16.47 -20.01
C GLN A 343 -8.45 17.17 -18.66
N ARG A 344 -9.43 18.03 -18.35
CA ARG A 344 -9.42 18.79 -17.08
C ARG A 344 -9.68 17.87 -15.89
N ILE A 345 -8.68 17.75 -15.02
CA ILE A 345 -8.74 17.04 -13.74
C ILE A 345 -9.55 17.85 -12.72
N GLY A 346 -9.33 19.17 -12.66
CA GLY A 346 -10.13 20.06 -11.81
C GLY A 346 -9.90 21.54 -12.12
N SER A 347 -10.68 22.41 -11.46
CA SER A 347 -10.57 23.86 -11.65
C SER A 347 -11.11 24.67 -10.49
N GLN A 348 -10.48 25.83 -10.26
CA GLN A 348 -10.95 26.90 -9.37
C GLN A 348 -11.36 28.13 -10.19
N THR A 349 -12.03 29.10 -9.57
CA THR A 349 -12.40 30.36 -10.24
C THR A 349 -12.32 31.56 -9.29
N LEU A 350 -11.54 32.56 -9.65
CA LEU A 350 -11.36 33.83 -8.95
C LEU A 350 -11.18 34.95 -9.99
N SER A 351 -12.06 35.97 -9.98
CA SER A 351 -12.08 37.04 -10.99
C SER A 351 -11.50 38.36 -10.50
N ALA A 352 -10.38 38.32 -9.79
CA ALA A 352 -9.85 39.46 -9.04
C ALA A 352 -8.79 40.29 -9.79
N GLN A 353 -7.94 39.67 -10.60
CA GLN A 353 -6.77 40.29 -11.24
C GLN A 353 -6.57 39.83 -12.69
N ASN A 354 -5.58 40.41 -13.37
CA ASN A 354 -5.10 39.98 -14.69
C ASN A 354 -3.75 39.24 -14.65
N SER A 355 -3.06 39.28 -13.50
CA SER A 355 -1.75 38.68 -13.26
C SER A 355 -1.85 37.76 -12.05
N TYR A 356 -1.24 36.57 -12.13
CA TYR A 356 -1.26 35.55 -11.11
C TYR A 356 0.03 34.72 -11.14
N TYR A 357 0.48 34.27 -9.97
CA TYR A 357 1.47 33.20 -9.88
C TYR A 357 0.77 31.86 -10.06
N LEU A 358 1.32 31.01 -10.93
CA LEU A 358 0.95 29.60 -11.08
C LEU A 358 2.08 28.73 -10.55
N ARG A 359 1.72 27.58 -9.99
CA ARG A 359 2.67 26.51 -9.66
C ARG A 359 2.13 25.15 -10.11
N LEU A 360 3.02 24.31 -10.63
CA LEU A 360 2.78 22.89 -10.84
C LEU A 360 3.86 22.10 -10.08
N THR A 361 3.43 21.32 -9.09
CA THR A 361 4.31 20.46 -8.28
C THR A 361 4.24 19.02 -8.76
N ARG A 362 5.40 18.36 -8.82
CA ARG A 362 5.57 16.92 -9.00
C ARG A 362 6.07 16.29 -7.70
N ASN A 363 5.41 15.22 -7.25
CA ASN A 363 5.88 14.34 -6.20
C ASN A 363 5.87 12.88 -6.71
N SER A 364 7.01 12.20 -6.62
CA SER A 364 7.25 10.82 -7.06
C SER A 364 6.90 9.77 -6.01
N GLU A 365 7.08 10.07 -4.72
CA GLU A 365 6.67 9.24 -3.57
C GLU A 365 5.15 8.99 -3.58
N THR A 366 4.36 10.07 -3.70
CA THR A 366 2.89 9.99 -3.82
C THR A 366 2.41 9.79 -5.26
N ARG A 367 3.32 9.85 -6.25
CA ARG A 367 3.03 9.79 -7.70
C ARG A 367 2.02 10.84 -8.16
N THR A 368 2.06 12.04 -7.56
CA THR A 368 1.09 13.11 -7.82
C THR A 368 1.63 14.27 -8.65
N TRP A 369 0.70 14.93 -9.34
CA TRP A 369 0.86 16.24 -9.97
C TRP A 369 -0.18 17.20 -9.36
N THR A 370 0.26 18.28 -8.75
CA THR A 370 -0.65 19.17 -7.99
C THR A 370 -0.49 20.61 -8.46
N GLY A 371 -1.60 21.19 -8.95
CA GLY A 371 -1.64 22.54 -9.49
C GLY A 371 -2.09 23.57 -8.46
N TYR A 372 -1.46 24.75 -8.42
CA TYR A 372 -1.77 25.84 -7.51
C TYR A 372 -1.76 27.20 -8.21
N PHE A 373 -2.38 28.21 -7.59
CA PHE A 373 -2.24 29.61 -7.94
C PHE A 373 -2.20 30.51 -6.69
N LYS A 374 -1.66 31.72 -6.82
CA LYS A 374 -1.78 32.80 -5.81
C LYS A 374 -1.73 34.19 -6.48
N ILE A 375 -2.09 35.25 -5.74
CA ILE A 375 -2.27 36.60 -6.30
C ILE A 375 -0.99 37.43 -6.12
N ALA A 376 -0.55 37.60 -4.89
CA ALA A 376 0.71 38.25 -4.53
C ALA A 376 1.80 37.22 -4.21
N GLU A 377 3.06 37.66 -4.21
CA GLU A 377 4.22 36.84 -3.83
C GLU A 377 4.11 36.33 -2.39
N THR A 378 3.58 37.16 -1.48
CA THR A 378 3.39 36.86 -0.05
C THR A 378 2.14 36.03 0.28
N ASP A 379 1.31 35.69 -0.72
CA ASP A 379 0.08 34.93 -0.49
C ASP A 379 0.36 33.43 -0.31
N GLU A 380 -0.54 32.76 0.42
CA GLU A 380 -0.59 31.30 0.49
C GLU A 380 -1.06 30.68 -0.84
N TRP A 381 -0.49 29.52 -1.19
CA TRP A 381 -0.82 28.82 -2.43
C TRP A 381 -2.21 28.18 -2.37
N THR A 382 -3.13 28.63 -3.22
CA THR A 382 -4.45 28.02 -3.38
C THR A 382 -4.39 26.83 -4.32
N MET A 383 -4.70 25.64 -3.82
CA MET A 383 -4.72 24.41 -4.62
C MET A 383 -5.88 24.41 -5.64
N VAL A 384 -5.59 24.01 -6.87
CA VAL A 384 -6.55 23.88 -7.97
C VAL A 384 -7.13 22.47 -8.01
N ALA A 385 -6.24 21.47 -8.12
CA ALA A 385 -6.55 20.04 -8.17
C ALA A 385 -5.24 19.22 -8.06
N GLU A 386 -5.40 17.90 -7.94
CA GLU A 386 -4.34 16.91 -7.92
C GLU A 386 -4.67 15.78 -8.92
N ALA A 387 -3.65 15.22 -9.57
CA ALA A 387 -3.72 14.06 -10.46
C ALA A 387 -2.69 13.00 -10.02
N VAL A 388 -2.95 11.71 -10.27
CA VAL A 388 -2.09 10.58 -9.87
C VAL A 388 -1.65 9.78 -11.10
N ASP A 389 -0.36 9.43 -11.23
CA ASP A 389 0.15 8.68 -12.39
C ASP A 389 -0.57 7.35 -12.59
N GLY A 390 -1.09 7.11 -13.80
CA GLY A 390 -1.88 5.91 -14.11
C GLY A 390 -3.33 5.95 -13.62
N GLY A 391 -3.78 7.07 -13.04
CA GLY A 391 -5.21 7.39 -12.89
C GLY A 391 -5.86 7.78 -14.23
N ASP A 392 -7.18 7.99 -14.21
CA ASP A 392 -7.97 8.27 -15.42
C ASP A 392 -7.41 9.45 -16.25
N ASN A 393 -6.85 9.12 -17.42
CA ASN A 393 -6.22 10.03 -18.39
C ASN A 393 -4.91 10.71 -17.93
N VAL A 394 -4.25 10.21 -16.88
CA VAL A 394 -2.92 10.71 -16.45
C VAL A 394 -1.82 9.89 -17.12
N PRO A 395 -1.01 10.49 -18.03
CA PRO A 395 -0.01 9.75 -18.80
C PRO A 395 1.21 9.36 -17.96
N PHE A 396 1.88 8.27 -18.38
CA PHE A 396 3.28 8.04 -18.01
C PHE A 396 4.17 8.83 -18.98
N ILE A 397 4.80 9.89 -18.48
CA ILE A 397 5.72 10.75 -19.22
C ILE A 397 7.05 10.02 -19.39
N GLN A 398 7.59 9.98 -20.60
CA GLN A 398 8.80 9.23 -20.94
C GLN A 398 10.02 10.12 -21.17
N ASP A 399 9.82 11.32 -21.74
CA ASP A 399 10.90 12.25 -22.06
C ASP A 399 10.46 13.70 -21.75
N ALA A 400 10.57 14.08 -20.47
CA ALA A 400 9.96 15.30 -19.96
C ALA A 400 10.66 16.58 -20.45
N ARG A 401 9.85 17.53 -20.95
CA ARG A 401 10.23 18.93 -21.16
C ARG A 401 9.30 19.81 -20.34
N VAL A 402 9.81 20.94 -19.87
CA VAL A 402 9.05 21.87 -19.02
C VAL A 402 9.13 23.29 -19.55
N GLY A 403 8.07 24.07 -19.33
CA GLY A 403 8.00 25.44 -19.80
C GLY A 403 6.61 26.04 -19.73
N VAL A 404 6.34 26.94 -20.67
CA VAL A 404 5.10 27.73 -20.75
C VAL A 404 4.49 27.69 -22.15
N TYR A 405 3.19 27.97 -22.24
CA TYR A 405 2.45 27.96 -23.50
C TYR A 405 1.23 28.90 -23.45
N GLY A 406 0.69 29.19 -24.63
CA GLY A 406 -0.59 29.88 -24.79
C GLY A 406 -1.39 29.28 -25.95
N ALA A 407 -2.71 29.17 -25.81
CA ALA A 407 -3.58 28.64 -26.87
C ALA A 407 -4.96 29.32 -26.87
N THR A 408 -5.58 29.47 -28.04
CA THR A 408 -6.95 30.02 -28.15
C THR A 408 -7.75 29.45 -29.34
N PRO A 409 -8.93 28.85 -29.08
CA PRO A 409 -9.74 28.24 -30.13
C PRO A 409 -10.61 29.23 -30.91
N THR A 410 -10.83 30.45 -30.41
CA THR A 410 -11.93 31.34 -30.89
C THR A 410 -11.67 32.85 -30.76
N SER A 411 -10.50 33.29 -30.30
CA SER A 411 -10.21 34.71 -30.06
C SER A 411 -8.70 34.99 -30.16
N THR A 412 -8.21 36.10 -29.62
CA THR A 412 -6.76 36.32 -29.46
C THR A 412 -6.32 36.04 -28.02
N MET A 413 -5.08 35.59 -27.87
CA MET A 413 -4.38 35.52 -26.59
C MET A 413 -3.04 36.23 -26.72
N ASN A 414 -2.83 37.28 -25.92
CA ASN A 414 -1.51 37.76 -25.52
C ASN A 414 -1.33 37.33 -24.06
N ALA A 415 -0.33 36.48 -23.82
CA ALA A 415 0.08 36.03 -22.49
C ALA A 415 1.53 36.43 -22.26
N ARG A 416 1.82 36.96 -21.07
CA ARG A 416 3.13 37.45 -20.65
C ARG A 416 3.60 36.66 -19.44
N PHE A 417 4.83 36.18 -19.46
CA PHE A 417 5.45 35.44 -18.38
C PHE A 417 6.71 36.18 -17.93
N SER A 418 6.70 36.70 -16.70
CA SER A 418 7.81 37.51 -16.16
C SER A 418 8.90 36.69 -15.47
N ASN A 419 8.71 35.37 -15.37
CA ASN A 419 9.72 34.40 -14.96
C ASN A 419 9.31 32.97 -15.34
N PHE A 420 10.26 32.05 -15.30
CA PHE A 420 10.02 30.62 -15.11
C PHE A 420 11.07 30.05 -14.16
N ASP A 421 10.62 29.51 -13.02
CA ASP A 421 11.49 28.81 -12.07
C ASP A 421 11.24 27.30 -12.14
N LEU A 422 12.31 26.52 -12.33
CA LEU A 422 12.35 25.10 -11.99
C LEU A 422 13.06 24.96 -10.65
N ILE A 423 12.32 24.57 -9.61
CA ILE A 423 12.84 24.33 -8.26
C ILE A 423 12.90 22.83 -8.03
N VAL A 424 14.09 22.31 -7.71
CA VAL A 424 14.29 20.99 -7.13
C VAL A 424 14.52 21.19 -5.64
N ASN A 425 13.65 20.64 -4.80
CA ASN A 425 13.80 20.72 -3.34
C ASN A 425 14.93 19.79 -2.86
N ASP A 426 15.46 20.03 -1.66
CA ASP A 426 16.41 19.10 -1.02
C ASP A 426 15.81 17.68 -0.95
N GLN A 427 16.59 16.67 -1.33
CA GLN A 427 16.17 15.28 -1.14
C GLN A 427 16.00 15.00 0.35
N LYS A 428 14.81 14.52 0.73
CA LYS A 428 14.57 14.01 2.09
C LYS A 428 15.27 12.67 2.25
N PRO A 429 15.84 12.37 3.42
CA PRO A 429 16.38 11.05 3.70
C PRO A 429 15.26 10.02 3.84
N VAL A 430 15.46 8.87 3.20
CA VAL A 430 14.60 7.68 3.28
C VAL A 430 15.20 6.71 4.30
N TYR A 431 16.50 6.44 4.20
CA TYR A 431 17.23 5.51 5.08
C TYR A 431 18.27 6.19 5.98
N GLY A 432 18.68 7.44 5.74
CA GLY A 432 19.68 8.16 6.53
C GLY A 432 19.49 8.07 8.05
N PRO A 433 18.30 8.38 8.60
CA PRO A 433 17.98 8.21 10.02
C PRO A 433 18.09 6.79 10.57
N LEU A 434 18.12 5.77 9.70
CA LEU A 434 18.20 4.35 10.06
C LEU A 434 19.63 3.79 9.90
N ILE A 435 20.56 4.50 9.23
CA ILE A 435 21.91 3.99 8.96
C ILE A 435 22.81 4.15 10.20
N GLY A 436 23.00 3.06 10.94
CA GLY A 436 23.95 2.92 12.05
C GLY A 436 25.38 2.56 11.63
N LEU A 437 25.61 2.22 10.35
CA LEU A 437 26.94 1.98 9.79
C LEU A 437 27.03 2.43 8.33
N ASP A 438 27.63 3.61 8.12
CA ASP A 438 27.94 4.15 6.78
C ASP A 438 29.06 3.32 6.10
N VAL A 439 28.73 2.75 4.94
CA VAL A 439 29.65 2.02 4.04
C VAL A 439 29.81 2.69 2.67
N GLY A 440 29.40 3.95 2.55
CA GLY A 440 29.34 4.70 1.30
C GLY A 440 30.71 5.00 0.70
N THR A 441 31.74 5.19 1.53
CA THR A 441 33.13 5.36 1.05
C THR A 441 33.73 4.08 0.45
N GLN A 442 33.05 2.94 0.63
CA GLN A 442 33.47 1.61 0.19
C GLN A 442 32.56 1.04 -0.90
N LEU A 443 31.25 1.31 -0.89
CA LEU A 443 30.30 0.90 -1.93
C LEU A 443 30.23 1.90 -3.10
N LYS A 444 30.04 3.19 -2.83
CA LYS A 444 29.57 4.17 -3.84
C LYS A 444 30.54 4.27 -5.02
N ASN A 445 30.05 3.91 -6.21
CA ASN A 445 30.81 3.84 -7.46
C ASN A 445 32.03 2.88 -7.42
N ILE A 446 32.05 1.91 -6.49
CA ILE A 446 33.15 0.97 -6.26
C ILE A 446 32.67 -0.49 -6.27
N ASN A 447 31.59 -0.81 -5.56
CA ASN A 447 30.97 -2.15 -5.53
C ASN A 447 29.48 -2.08 -5.16
N GLY A 448 28.66 -2.96 -5.71
CA GLY A 448 27.20 -3.04 -5.48
C GLY A 448 26.77 -4.16 -4.54
N SER A 449 27.59 -4.53 -3.55
CA SER A 449 27.26 -5.56 -2.56
C SER A 449 28.08 -5.41 -1.29
N ALA A 450 27.48 -5.72 -0.13
CA ALA A 450 28.17 -5.83 1.15
C ALA A 450 27.80 -7.16 1.83
N TYR A 451 28.73 -7.75 2.56
CA TYR A 451 28.45 -8.80 3.52
C TYR A 451 28.14 -8.16 4.88
N VAL A 452 27.10 -8.65 5.54
CA VAL A 452 26.60 -8.16 6.83
C VAL A 452 26.51 -9.33 7.80
N ARG A 453 27.00 -9.16 9.03
CA ARG A 453 26.94 -10.15 10.11
C ARG A 453 26.44 -9.48 11.39
N ILE A 454 25.35 -10.01 11.94
CA ILE A 454 24.71 -9.53 13.18
C ILE A 454 24.70 -10.71 14.16
N PRO A 455 25.55 -10.70 15.21
CA PRO A 455 25.51 -11.74 16.24
C PRO A 455 24.32 -11.52 17.18
N PHE A 456 23.60 -12.59 17.50
CA PHE A 456 22.60 -12.63 18.56
C PHE A 456 22.89 -13.78 19.54
N THR A 457 22.40 -13.64 20.77
CA THR A 457 22.49 -14.69 21.80
C THR A 457 21.13 -15.32 21.99
N LEU A 458 21.10 -16.62 22.27
CA LEU A 458 19.88 -17.35 22.60
C LEU A 458 19.93 -17.86 24.05
N ASP A 459 19.22 -17.17 24.94
CA ASP A 459 19.16 -17.50 26.38
C ASP A 459 18.23 -18.69 26.70
N GLN A 460 17.60 -19.30 25.70
CA GLN A 460 16.68 -20.44 25.82
C GLN A 460 17.25 -21.64 25.04
N ALA A 461 16.81 -22.85 25.34
CA ALA A 461 17.18 -24.00 24.53
C ALA A 461 16.51 -23.89 23.14
N PRO A 462 17.21 -24.18 22.02
CA PRO A 462 16.60 -24.13 20.68
C PRO A 462 15.35 -25.01 20.52
N SER A 463 15.22 -26.07 21.32
CA SER A 463 14.05 -26.94 21.38
C SER A 463 12.83 -26.35 22.11
N THR A 464 12.84 -25.05 22.44
CA THR A 464 11.69 -24.31 22.98
C THR A 464 11.33 -23.12 22.09
N ILE A 465 11.56 -23.25 20.77
CA ILE A 465 11.32 -22.22 19.77
C ILE A 465 10.63 -22.87 18.58
N ASP A 466 9.36 -22.51 18.40
CA ASP A 466 8.50 -23.10 17.36
C ASP A 466 8.65 -22.36 16.01
N GLU A 467 9.04 -21.08 16.04
CA GLU A 467 9.19 -20.20 14.89
C GLU A 467 10.35 -19.22 15.10
N LEU A 468 11.13 -18.95 14.05
CA LEU A 468 12.08 -17.84 13.99
C LEU A 468 11.77 -16.95 12.78
N THR A 469 11.25 -15.75 13.04
CA THR A 469 10.91 -14.76 12.01
C THR A 469 12.06 -13.77 11.82
N MET A 470 12.41 -13.43 10.57
CA MET A 470 13.31 -12.32 10.26
C MET A 470 12.54 -11.26 9.46
N THR A 471 12.62 -10.00 9.90
CA THR A 471 12.12 -8.83 9.16
C THR A 471 13.30 -7.99 8.70
N ALA A 472 13.24 -7.46 7.48
CA ALA A 472 14.29 -6.63 6.90
C ALA A 472 13.68 -5.52 6.01
N GLN A 473 14.31 -4.35 6.03
CA GLN A 473 14.11 -3.30 5.03
C GLN A 473 15.37 -3.24 4.17
N TYR A 474 15.21 -3.14 2.85
CA TYR A 474 16.31 -3.17 1.88
C TYR A 474 15.86 -2.51 0.58
N ASP A 475 16.80 -1.85 -0.13
CA ASP A 475 16.60 -1.40 -1.50
C ASP A 475 17.00 -2.49 -2.50
N ASP A 476 18.24 -2.98 -2.41
CA ASP A 476 18.78 -4.08 -3.21
C ASP A 476 18.58 -5.43 -2.50
N GLY A 477 18.17 -6.45 -3.26
CA GLY A 477 17.81 -7.78 -2.74
C GLY A 477 18.97 -8.53 -2.06
N PHE A 478 18.68 -9.25 -0.98
CA PHE A 478 19.65 -9.95 -0.14
C PHE A 478 19.59 -11.49 -0.25
N ARG A 479 20.64 -12.18 0.21
CA ARG A 479 20.62 -13.60 0.62
C ARG A 479 20.95 -13.68 2.10
N ALA A 480 20.15 -14.39 2.89
CA ALA A 480 20.31 -14.50 4.35
C ALA A 480 20.79 -15.90 4.74
N PHE A 481 21.59 -15.99 5.81
CA PHE A 481 22.14 -17.24 6.30
C PHE A 481 22.12 -17.28 7.82
N ILE A 482 21.82 -18.44 8.40
CA ILE A 482 21.95 -18.73 9.83
C ILE A 482 23.04 -19.79 9.98
N ASN A 483 24.18 -19.41 10.58
CA ASN A 483 25.27 -20.30 10.97
C ASN A 483 25.78 -21.25 9.86
N GLY A 484 25.77 -20.79 8.61
CA GLY A 484 26.20 -21.57 7.44
C GLY A 484 25.09 -22.18 6.58
N VAL A 485 23.83 -22.09 7.01
CA VAL A 485 22.66 -22.58 6.25
C VAL A 485 21.93 -21.38 5.65
N GLU A 486 21.62 -21.43 4.35
CA GLU A 486 20.83 -20.40 3.67
C GLU A 486 19.37 -20.43 4.14
N VAL A 487 18.81 -19.25 4.41
CA VAL A 487 17.39 -19.07 4.72
C VAL A 487 16.65 -18.89 3.40
N ASN A 488 15.94 -19.92 2.96
CA ASN A 488 15.03 -19.82 1.82
C ASN A 488 13.87 -18.88 2.19
N ALA A 489 13.54 -17.96 1.28
CA ALA A 489 12.44 -17.00 1.39
C ALA A 489 11.22 -17.42 0.55
#